data_AF-A0A7Z3CGJ1-F1
#
_entry.id   AF-A0A7Z3CGJ1-F1
#
_cell.length_a   1.000
_cell.length_b   1.000
_cell.length_c   1.000
_cell.angle_alpha   90.00
_cell.angle_beta   90.00
_cell.angle_gamma   90.00
#
_symmetry.space_group_name_H-M   'P 1'
#
loop_
_entity.id
_entity.type
_entity.pdbx_description
1 polymer ?
#
loop_
_entity_poly.entity_id
_entity_poly.type
_entity_poly.pdbx_seq_one_letter_code
_entity_poly.pdbx_strand_id
1 'polypeptide(L)'
;MAKAKTISDINAKYSYKDENPGGKRDASLVSCAQCEDYNELSYIYKTKLKPLIDDDEITHDEAIQALDEACAELKNPRSREKFYELLTSKLGQTIGE
;
A
#
# COMPACT_ATOMS: atom_id res chain seq x y z
N MET A 1 -3.76 17.58 7.11
CA MET A 1 -4.66 16.54 6.55
C MET A 1 -4.92 15.52 7.63
N ALA A 2 -6.13 14.95 7.73
CA ALA A 2 -6.40 13.92 8.74
C ALA A 2 -5.58 12.66 8.41
N LYS A 3 -4.94 12.07 9.44
CA LYS A 3 -4.20 10.81 9.32
C LYS A 3 -5.19 9.70 8.98
N ALA A 4 -4.90 8.89 7.96
CA ALA A 4 -5.70 7.71 7.65
C ALA A 4 -5.69 6.73 8.83
N LYS A 5 -6.83 6.12 9.14
CA LYS A 5 -6.96 5.10 10.19
C LYS A 5 -7.29 3.73 9.63
N THR A 6 -7.78 3.68 8.39
CA THR A 6 -8.14 2.46 7.71
C THR A 6 -7.64 2.49 6.27
N ILE A 7 -7.51 1.31 5.66
CA ILE A 7 -7.18 1.20 4.23
C ILE A 7 -8.25 1.90 3.37
N SER A 8 -9.52 1.84 3.77
CA SER A 8 -10.61 2.56 3.10
C SER A 8 -10.43 4.08 3.13
N ASP A 9 -9.90 4.65 4.22
CA ASP A 9 -9.56 6.07 4.28
C ASP A 9 -8.48 6.44 3.26
N ILE A 10 -7.52 5.54 3.03
CA ILE A 10 -6.48 5.71 2.00
C ILE A 10 -7.11 5.61 0.62
N ASN A 11 -7.87 4.56 0.34
CA ASN A 11 -8.49 4.35 -0.97
C ASN A 11 -9.42 5.50 -1.35
N ALA A 12 -10.16 6.08 -0.40
CA ALA A 12 -11.03 7.23 -0.65
C ALA A 12 -10.29 8.47 -1.19
N LYS A 13 -8.96 8.57 -0.97
CA LYS A 13 -8.12 9.67 -1.51
C LYS A 13 -7.77 9.46 -2.98
N TYR A 14 -7.91 8.25 -3.51
CA TYR A 14 -7.48 7.88 -4.85
C TYR A 14 -8.67 7.30 -5.63
N SER A 15 -9.10 8.03 -6.65
CA SER A 15 -10.01 7.47 -7.65
C SER A 15 -9.17 6.98 -8.82
N TYR A 16 -9.28 5.69 -9.15
CA TYR A 16 -8.70 5.15 -10.38
C TYR A 16 -9.81 5.02 -11.41
N LYS A 17 -9.66 5.72 -12.54
CA LYS A 17 -10.40 5.42 -13.75
C LYS A 17 -9.44 4.64 -14.64
N ASP A 18 -9.61 3.33 -14.70
CA ASP A 18 -8.82 2.50 -15.60
C ASP A 18 -9.23 2.79 -17.04
N GLU A 19 -8.46 3.62 -17.73
CA GLU A 19 -8.72 3.92 -19.14
C GLU A 19 -8.20 2.81 -20.08
N ASN A 20 -7.43 1.82 -19.59
CA ASN A 20 -6.93 0.69 -20.35
C ASN A 20 -6.83 -0.60 -19.49
N PRO A 21 -7.98 -1.22 -19.14
CA PRO A 21 -7.98 -2.47 -18.39
C PRO A 21 -7.32 -3.59 -19.20
N GLY A 22 -6.31 -4.26 -18.62
CA GLY A 22 -5.68 -5.44 -19.21
C GLY A 22 -4.19 -5.32 -19.62
N GLY A 23 -3.43 -4.38 -19.05
CA GLY A 23 -1.98 -4.34 -19.24
C GLY A 23 -1.27 -5.49 -18.52
N LYS A 24 -0.45 -6.28 -19.23
CA LYS A 24 0.36 -7.42 -18.72
C LYS A 24 1.44 -7.07 -17.66
N ARG A 25 1.25 -6.02 -16.86
CA ARG A 25 2.23 -5.44 -15.91
C ARG A 25 1.70 -5.22 -14.49
N ASP A 26 0.50 -5.68 -14.14
CA ASP A 26 -0.08 -5.48 -12.80
C ASP A 26 0.79 -6.06 -11.66
N ALA A 27 1.57 -7.11 -11.95
CA ALA A 27 2.49 -7.71 -11.00
C ALA A 27 3.70 -6.82 -10.61
N SER A 28 3.95 -5.70 -11.29
CA SER A 28 5.05 -4.79 -10.90
C SER A 28 4.59 -3.43 -10.36
N LEU A 29 3.29 -3.16 -10.33
CA LEU A 29 2.73 -1.87 -9.90
C LEU A 29 1.82 -2.05 -8.68
N VAL A 30 1.72 -0.99 -7.87
CA VAL A 30 0.86 -0.91 -6.69
C VAL A 30 -0.24 0.12 -6.91
N SER A 31 -1.50 -0.33 -6.82
CA SER A 31 -2.67 0.54 -6.79
C SER A 31 -2.96 1.00 -5.36
N CYS A 32 -3.15 2.31 -5.17
CA CYS A 32 -3.65 2.87 -3.91
C CYS A 32 -5.18 3.03 -3.88
N ALA A 33 -5.85 2.76 -5.01
CA ALA A 33 -7.29 2.72 -5.13
C ALA A 33 -7.80 1.28 -5.05
N GLN A 34 -9.06 1.11 -4.67
CA GLN A 34 -9.76 -0.17 -4.78
C GLN A 34 -10.20 -0.40 -6.24
N CYS A 35 -9.99 -1.62 -6.75
CA CYS A 35 -10.46 -2.05 -8.07
C CYS A 35 -11.41 -3.24 -7.88
N GLU A 36 -12.72 -3.00 -8.04
CA GLU A 36 -13.77 -4.01 -7.82
C GLU A 36 -13.62 -4.74 -6.47
N ASP A 37 -13.42 -6.06 -6.50
CA ASP A 37 -13.23 -6.93 -5.34
C ASP A 37 -11.76 -7.01 -4.89
N TYR A 38 -10.82 -6.47 -5.68
CA TYR A 38 -9.41 -6.46 -5.36
C TYR A 38 -8.95 -5.14 -4.74
N ASN A 39 -8.19 -5.26 -3.65
CA ASN A 39 -7.57 -4.14 -2.96
C ASN A 39 -6.10 -4.45 -2.66
N GLU A 40 -5.23 -3.84 -3.44
CA GLU A 40 -3.78 -4.04 -3.35
C GLU A 40 -3.22 -3.68 -1.97
N LEU A 41 -3.67 -2.57 -1.37
CA LEU A 41 -3.22 -2.18 -0.03
C LEU A 41 -3.66 -3.20 1.02
N SER A 42 -4.85 -3.79 0.87
CA SER A 42 -5.32 -4.88 1.74
C SER A 42 -4.50 -6.14 1.56
N TYR A 43 -4.07 -6.46 0.34
CA TYR A 43 -3.17 -7.58 0.08
C TYR A 43 -1.81 -7.37 0.76
N ILE A 44 -1.17 -6.21 0.55
CA ILE A 44 0.12 -5.86 1.17
C ILE A 44 0.00 -5.87 2.70
N TYR A 45 -1.05 -5.26 3.25
CA TYR A 45 -1.29 -5.25 4.68
C TYR A 45 -1.38 -6.67 5.24
N LYS A 46 -2.21 -7.54 4.65
CA LYS A 46 -2.42 -8.90 5.16
C LYS A 46 -1.21 -9.81 5.02
N THR A 47 -0.47 -9.69 3.92
CA THR A 47 0.61 -10.63 3.58
C THR A 47 1.99 -10.20 4.05
N LYS A 48 2.23 -8.89 4.22
CA LYS A 48 3.54 -8.35 4.56
C LYS A 48 3.56 -7.62 5.91
N LEU A 49 2.54 -6.82 6.20
CA LEU A 49 2.53 -6.00 7.42
C LEU A 49 1.92 -6.71 8.62
N LYS A 50 0.87 -7.50 8.42
CA LYS A 50 0.20 -8.23 9.50
C LYS A 50 1.13 -9.18 10.25
N PRO A 51 2.03 -9.94 9.60
CA PRO A 51 3.02 -10.74 10.34
C PRO A 51 3.86 -9.90 11.30
N LEU A 52 4.35 -8.73 10.85
CA LEU A 52 5.14 -7.82 11.69
C LEU A 52 4.32 -7.23 12.85
N ILE A 53 3.01 -7.04 12.66
CA ILE A 53 2.10 -6.62 13.74
C ILE A 53 1.87 -7.76 14.73
N ASP A 54 1.67 -8.98 14.24
CA ASP A 54 1.44 -10.15 15.07
C ASP A 54 2.68 -10.51 15.91
N ASP A 55 3.88 -10.16 15.42
CA ASP A 55 5.16 -10.29 16.11
C ASP A 55 5.53 -9.06 16.97
N ASP A 56 4.61 -8.10 17.15
CA ASP A 56 4.79 -6.84 17.91
C ASP A 56 5.97 -5.96 17.42
N GLU A 57 6.43 -6.14 16.17
CA GLU A 57 7.51 -5.34 15.57
C GLU A 57 7.05 -3.96 15.10
N ILE A 58 5.79 -3.86 14.67
CA ILE A 58 5.12 -2.60 14.28
C ILE A 58 3.67 -2.61 14.78
N THR A 59 3.05 -1.44 14.88
CA THR A 59 1.62 -1.31 15.20
C THR A 59 0.74 -1.23 13.96
N HIS A 60 -0.56 -1.49 14.15
CA HIS A 60 -1.57 -1.25 13.11
C HIS A 60 -1.52 0.19 12.58
N ASP A 61 -1.41 1.17 13.48
CA ASP A 61 -1.41 2.58 13.12
C ASP A 61 -0.16 2.97 12.31
N GLU A 62 1.00 2.37 12.61
CA GLU A 62 2.22 2.54 11.82
C GLU A 62 2.09 1.92 10.44
N ALA A 63 1.52 0.71 10.34
CA ALA A 63 1.26 0.05 9.07
C ALA A 63 0.32 0.88 8.17
N ILE A 64 -0.81 1.38 8.71
CA ILE A 64 -1.73 2.23 7.96
C ILE A 64 -1.06 3.55 7.54
N GLN A 65 -0.28 4.17 8.44
CA GLN A 65 0.43 5.40 8.12
C GLN A 65 1.47 5.21 7.02
N ALA A 66 2.26 4.13 7.09
CA ALA A 66 3.27 3.83 6.09
C ALA A 66 2.64 3.60 4.71
N LEU A 67 1.50 2.89 4.64
CA LEU A 67 0.75 2.71 3.40
C LEU A 67 0.23 4.04 2.84
N ASP A 68 -0.33 4.89 3.69
CA ASP A 68 -0.86 6.20 3.29
C ASP A 68 0.25 7.12 2.74
N GLU A 69 1.37 7.18 3.45
CA GLU A 69 2.53 7.99 3.06
C GLU A 69 3.18 7.45 1.78
N ALA A 70 3.32 6.13 1.63
CA ALA A 70 3.83 5.53 0.40
C ALA A 70 2.95 5.85 -0.81
N CYS A 71 1.62 5.84 -0.62
CA CYS A 71 0.66 6.26 -1.64
C CYS A 71 0.76 7.75 -1.98
N ALA A 72 1.08 8.62 -1.01
CA ALA A 72 1.20 10.05 -1.19
C ALA A 72 2.53 10.47 -1.84
N GLU A 73 3.64 9.83 -1.46
CA GLU A 73 5.00 10.20 -1.88
C GLU A 73 5.36 9.66 -3.27
N LEU A 74 4.90 8.44 -3.61
CA LEU A 74 5.17 7.86 -4.91
C LEU A 74 4.16 8.33 -5.95
N LYS A 75 4.65 8.92 -7.04
CA LYS A 75 3.84 9.30 -8.20
C LYS A 75 3.31 8.07 -8.92
N ASN A 76 2.07 8.12 -9.39
CA ASN A 76 1.48 7.08 -10.24
C ASN A 76 2.14 7.11 -11.64
N PRO A 77 2.56 5.97 -12.24
CA PRO A 77 2.52 4.60 -11.72
C PRO A 77 3.54 4.31 -10.63
N ARG A 78 3.09 3.69 -9.54
CA ARG A 78 3.93 3.31 -8.38
C ARG A 78 4.48 1.91 -8.62
N SER A 79 5.79 1.75 -8.73
CA SER A 79 6.39 0.42 -8.82
C SER A 79 6.35 -0.26 -7.45
N ARG A 80 6.10 -1.57 -7.44
CA ARG A 80 6.04 -2.41 -6.24
C ARG A 80 7.36 -2.40 -5.47
N GLU A 81 8.48 -2.52 -6.18
CA GLU A 81 9.83 -2.39 -5.62
C GLU A 81 10.00 -1.09 -4.80
N LYS A 82 9.78 0.08 -5.41
CA LYS A 82 9.90 1.37 -4.73
C LYS A 82 8.89 1.53 -3.60
N PHE A 83 7.70 0.94 -3.76
CA PHE A 83 6.69 0.94 -2.72
C PHE A 83 7.18 0.18 -1.48
N TYR A 84 7.74 -1.02 -1.66
CA TYR A 84 8.28 -1.83 -0.55
C TYR A 84 9.57 -1.28 0.04
N GLU A 85 10.45 -0.68 -0.78
CA GLU A 85 11.60 0.08 -0.28
C GLU A 85 11.17 1.21 0.65
N LEU A 86 10.13 1.96 0.26
CA LEU A 86 9.62 3.06 1.06
C LEU A 86 8.93 2.59 2.34
N LEU A 87 8.15 1.50 2.28
CA LEU A 87 7.58 0.88 3.48
C LEU A 87 8.68 0.41 4.44
N THR A 88 9.72 -0.25 3.90
CA THR A 88 10.88 -0.71 4.67
C THR A 88 11.58 0.46 5.34
N SER A 89 11.82 1.55 4.60
CA SER A 89 12.44 2.76 5.15
C SER A 89 11.60 3.44 6.23
N LYS A 90 10.26 3.41 6.12
CA LYS A 90 9.35 4.05 7.09
C LYS A 90 9.18 3.23 8.37
N LEU A 91 9.13 1.91 8.23
CA LEU A 91 8.86 1.00 9.34
C LEU A 91 10.14 0.50 10.02
N GLY A 92 11.31 0.65 9.36
CA GLY A 92 12.56 0.08 9.86
C GLY A 92 12.60 -1.44 9.81
N GLN A 93 11.66 -2.08 9.11
CA GLN A 93 11.51 -3.53 8.97
C GLN A 93 11.57 -3.96 7.52
N THR A 94 12.22 -5.09 7.24
CA THR A 94 12.38 -5.56 5.86
C THR A 94 11.07 -6.15 5.33
N ILE A 95 10.55 -5.58 4.24
CA ILE A 95 9.39 -6.12 3.53
C ILE A 95 9.87 -6.71 2.20
N GLY A 96 9.86 -8.05 2.10
CA GLY A 96 10.24 -8.75 0.87
C GLY A 96 9.15 -8.72 -0.21
N GLU A 97 9.53 -8.85 -1.49
CA GLU A 97 8.60 -9.08 -2.60
C GLU A 97 7.81 -10.39 -2.45
#